data_AF-A0A6A0HZR6-F1
#
_entry.id   AF-A0A6A0HZR6-F1
#
_cell.length_a   1.000
_cell.length_b   1.000
_cell.length_c   1.000
_cell.angle_alpha   90.00
_cell.angle_beta   90.00
_cell.angle_gamma   90.00
#
_symmetry.space_group_name_H-M   'P 1'
#
loop_
_entity.id
_entity.type
_entity.pdbx_description
1 polymer ?
#
loop_
_entity_poly.entity_id
_entity_poly.type
_entity_poly.pdbx_seq_one_letter_code
_entity_poly.pdbx_strand_id
1 'polypeptide(L)'
;MAKKANITAQFLVTDYACLQERVKTFEEIKSARVNFFLLIVGAVGAGISAAMQVQAVRDNAQIIILLSTITLFLLGIATLQHSVNYSEAIVTIFRRSGRIRRWFLNENPKLAPFLVFEAADNKPRFDINLSNLIWRGAEPVIIVLNSVLLTVALIMFF
;
A
#
# COMPACT_ATOMS: atom_id res chain seq x y z
N MET A 1 18.68 41.85 -3.10
CA MET A 1 17.95 40.80 -2.37
C MET A 1 17.18 39.81 -3.25
N ALA A 2 16.74 40.18 -4.47
CA ALA A 2 15.99 39.30 -5.39
C ALA A 2 16.67 37.97 -5.78
N LYS A 3 18.01 37.92 -5.81
CA LYS A 3 18.76 36.71 -6.22
C LYS A 3 18.69 35.54 -5.22
N LYS A 4 18.50 35.84 -3.91
CA LYS A 4 18.38 34.81 -2.85
C LYS A 4 17.01 34.14 -2.84
N ALA A 5 15.93 34.89 -3.09
CA ALA A 5 14.57 34.37 -3.15
C ALA A 5 14.41 33.31 -4.25
N ASN A 6 15.09 33.49 -5.40
CA ASN A 6 15.09 32.51 -6.49
C ASN A 6 15.70 31.16 -6.08
N ILE A 7 16.79 31.16 -5.31
CA ILE A 7 17.45 29.91 -4.90
C ILE A 7 16.58 29.15 -3.90
N THR A 8 15.98 29.84 -2.91
CA THR A 8 15.09 29.19 -1.94
C THR A 8 13.84 28.62 -2.61
N ALA A 9 13.20 29.38 -3.50
CA ALA A 9 12.04 28.90 -4.24
C ALA A 9 12.40 27.70 -5.14
N GLN A 10 13.53 27.76 -5.83
CA GLN A 10 14.01 26.67 -6.67
C GLN A 10 14.34 25.41 -5.86
N PHE A 11 14.95 25.58 -4.68
CA PHE A 11 15.18 24.48 -3.73
C PHE A 11 13.87 23.83 -3.31
N LEU A 12 12.87 24.62 -2.91
CA LEU A 12 11.57 24.11 -2.45
C LEU A 12 10.78 23.41 -3.58
N VAL A 13 10.86 23.91 -4.81
CA VAL A 13 10.27 23.22 -5.97
C VAL A 13 10.95 21.88 -6.22
N THR A 14 12.28 21.84 -6.14
CA THR A 14 13.05 20.62 -6.33
C THR A 14 12.76 19.60 -5.22
N ASP A 15 12.73 20.04 -3.97
CA ASP A 15 12.39 19.18 -2.82
C ASP A 15 10.95 18.64 -2.94
N TYR A 16 9.99 19.49 -3.35
CA TYR A 16 8.63 19.04 -3.63
C TYR A 16 8.58 17.97 -4.73
N ALA A 17 9.32 18.15 -5.82
CA ALA A 17 9.39 17.16 -6.90
C ALA A 17 9.97 15.82 -6.41
N CYS A 18 11.06 15.85 -5.64
CA CYS A 18 11.65 14.66 -5.02
C CYS A 18 10.66 13.94 -4.08
N LEU A 19 9.88 14.68 -3.29
CA LEU A 19 8.84 14.11 -2.43
C LEU A 19 7.73 13.42 -3.25
N GLN A 20 7.27 14.02 -4.34
CA GLN A 20 6.25 13.41 -5.22
C GLN A 20 6.78 12.13 -5.89
N GLU A 21 8.01 12.15 -6.38
CA GLU A 21 8.66 10.97 -6.96
C GLU A 21 8.76 9.85 -5.92
N ARG A 22 9.14 10.17 -4.68
CA ARG A 22 9.21 9.18 -3.60
C ARG A 22 7.86 8.56 -3.27
N VAL A 23 6.78 9.35 -3.27
CA VAL A 23 5.41 8.84 -3.08
C VAL A 23 5.06 7.87 -4.20
N LYS A 24 5.31 8.24 -5.45
CA LYS A 24 5.06 7.37 -6.62
C LYS A 24 5.81 6.05 -6.49
N THR A 25 7.10 6.08 -6.13
CA THR A 25 7.88 4.85 -5.90
C THR A 25 7.30 3.98 -4.79
N PHE A 26 6.81 4.56 -3.70
CA PHE A 26 6.18 3.79 -2.63
C PHE A 26 4.85 3.16 -3.06
N GLU A 27 4.03 3.87 -3.84
CA GLU A 27 2.80 3.30 -4.40
C GLU A 27 3.08 2.15 -5.37
N GLU A 28 4.10 2.27 -6.22
CA GLU A 28 4.55 1.21 -7.13
C GLU A 28 5.06 -0.02 -6.37
N ILE A 29 5.92 0.16 -5.36
CA ILE A 29 6.43 -0.94 -4.54
C ILE A 29 5.27 -1.63 -3.79
N LYS A 30 4.35 -0.85 -3.23
CA LYS A 30 3.16 -1.37 -2.55
C LYS A 30 2.32 -2.22 -3.51
N SER A 31 2.00 -1.69 -4.69
CA SER A 31 1.23 -2.41 -5.71
C SER A 31 1.94 -3.70 -6.18
N ALA A 32 3.24 -3.62 -6.46
CA ALA A 32 4.04 -4.75 -6.90
C ALA A 32 4.07 -5.90 -5.87
N ARG A 33 4.21 -5.57 -4.57
CA ARG A 33 4.19 -6.57 -3.50
C ARG A 33 2.85 -7.27 -3.38
N VAL A 34 1.74 -6.53 -3.48
CA VAL A 34 0.40 -7.12 -3.44
C VAL A 34 0.18 -8.02 -4.64
N ASN A 35 0.56 -7.58 -5.84
CA ASN A 35 0.46 -8.38 -7.05
C ASN A 35 1.29 -9.67 -6.95
N PHE A 36 2.51 -9.58 -6.43
CA PHE A 36 3.36 -10.74 -6.18
C PHE A 36 2.73 -11.74 -5.21
N PHE A 37 2.11 -11.25 -4.13
CA PHE A 37 1.36 -12.10 -3.20
C PHE A 37 0.19 -12.82 -3.89
N LEU A 38 -0.60 -12.11 -4.69
CA LEU A 38 -1.71 -12.70 -5.44
C LEU A 38 -1.25 -13.77 -6.44
N LEU A 39 -0.14 -13.53 -7.13
CA LEU A 39 0.47 -14.50 -8.03
C LEU A 39 0.92 -15.75 -7.27
N ILE A 40 1.54 -15.61 -6.09
CA ILE A 40 1.93 -16.75 -5.26
C ILE A 40 0.69 -17.53 -4.81
N VAL A 41 -0.34 -16.86 -4.30
CA VAL A 41 -1.58 -17.52 -3.87
C VAL A 41 -2.20 -18.30 -5.03
N GLY A 42 -2.30 -17.70 -6.22
CA GLY A 42 -2.80 -18.37 -7.42
C GLY A 42 -1.93 -19.54 -7.85
N ALA A 43 -0.61 -19.38 -7.86
CA ALA A 43 0.34 -20.43 -8.24
C ALA A 43 0.30 -21.62 -7.27
N VAL A 44 0.23 -21.37 -5.97
CA VAL A 44 0.10 -22.42 -4.95
C VAL A 44 -1.25 -23.13 -5.08
N GLY A 45 -2.34 -22.39 -5.27
CA GLY A 45 -3.67 -22.98 -5.50
C GLY A 45 -3.71 -23.88 -6.73
N ALA A 46 -3.18 -23.41 -7.87
CA ALA A 46 -3.08 -24.18 -9.10
C ALA A 46 -2.14 -25.39 -8.93
N GLY A 47 -1.00 -25.21 -8.24
CA GLY A 47 -0.03 -26.26 -7.97
C GLY A 47 -0.62 -27.38 -7.11
N ILE A 48 -1.34 -27.05 -6.04
CA ILE A 48 -2.06 -28.03 -5.22
C ILE A 48 -3.11 -28.76 -6.06
N SER A 49 -3.92 -28.02 -6.83
CA SER A 49 -4.97 -28.61 -7.68
C SER A 49 -4.40 -29.62 -8.69
N ALA A 50 -3.29 -29.30 -9.35
CA ALA A 50 -2.60 -30.21 -10.25
C ALA A 50 -1.97 -31.40 -9.50
N ALA A 51 -1.33 -31.16 -8.36
CA ALA A 51 -0.66 -32.20 -7.59
C ALA A 51 -1.64 -33.25 -7.02
N MET A 52 -2.92 -32.90 -6.79
CA MET A 52 -3.96 -33.84 -6.37
C MET A 52 -4.29 -34.93 -7.41
N GLN A 53 -3.79 -34.82 -8.65
CA GLN A 53 -3.91 -35.87 -9.65
C GLN A 53 -2.92 -37.03 -9.41
N VAL A 54 -1.90 -36.83 -8.56
CA VAL A 54 -0.89 -37.84 -8.23
C VAL A 54 -1.26 -38.53 -6.92
N GLN A 55 -1.44 -39.86 -6.97
CA GLN A 55 -1.90 -40.65 -5.82
C GLN A 55 -1.05 -40.46 -4.56
N ALA A 56 0.29 -40.48 -4.68
CA ALA A 56 1.22 -40.30 -3.55
C ALA A 56 1.08 -38.94 -2.84
N VAL A 57 0.68 -37.90 -3.57
CA VAL A 57 0.43 -36.56 -3.01
C VAL A 57 -0.93 -36.54 -2.32
N ARG A 58 -1.92 -37.25 -2.88
CA ARG A 58 -3.27 -37.34 -2.33
C ARG A 58 -3.28 -37.96 -0.93
N ASP A 59 -2.46 -38.97 -0.70
CA ASP A 59 -2.32 -39.64 0.60
C ASP A 59 -1.79 -38.68 1.69
N ASN A 60 -1.07 -37.62 1.29
CA ASN A 60 -0.52 -36.59 2.19
C ASN A 60 -1.17 -35.21 1.98
N ALA A 61 -2.33 -35.15 1.30
CA ALA A 61 -2.94 -33.90 0.86
C ALA A 61 -3.19 -32.92 2.01
N GLN A 62 -3.68 -33.43 3.14
CA GLN A 62 -4.00 -32.60 4.31
C GLN A 62 -2.76 -31.86 4.85
N ILE A 63 -1.62 -32.54 4.97
CA ILE A 63 -0.37 -31.95 5.46
C ILE A 63 0.14 -30.91 4.46
N ILE A 64 0.12 -31.23 3.16
CA ILE A 64 0.59 -30.34 2.10
C ILE A 64 -0.26 -29.06 2.05
N ILE A 65 -1.59 -29.20 2.11
CA ILE A 65 -2.52 -28.07 2.14
C ILE A 65 -2.28 -27.23 3.40
N LEU A 66 -2.20 -27.85 4.58
CA LEU A 66 -1.98 -27.15 5.84
C LEU A 66 -0.67 -26.33 5.82
N LEU A 67 0.45 -26.93 5.42
CA LEU A 67 1.74 -26.25 5.33
C LEU A 67 1.72 -25.09 4.33
N SER A 68 1.09 -25.30 3.17
CA SER A 68 0.94 -24.26 2.15
C SER A 68 0.09 -23.11 2.66
N THR A 69 -1.04 -23.41 3.31
CA THR A 69 -1.95 -22.41 3.88
C THR A 69 -1.29 -21.59 4.97
N ILE A 70 -0.55 -22.21 5.90
CA ILE A 70 0.18 -21.49 6.96
C ILE A 70 1.22 -20.55 6.34
N THR A 71 1.96 -21.03 5.34
CA THR A 71 2.99 -20.24 4.66
C THR A 71 2.38 -19.04 3.94
N LEU A 72 1.29 -19.24 3.19
CA LEU A 72 0.55 -18.18 2.52
C LEU A 72 -0.04 -17.17 3.52
N PHE A 73 -0.56 -17.63 4.65
CA PHE A 73 -1.13 -16.79 5.69
C PHE A 73 -0.07 -15.87 6.31
N LEU A 74 1.10 -16.42 6.68
CA LEU A 74 2.21 -15.62 7.21
C LEU A 74 2.72 -14.60 6.18
N LEU A 75 2.82 -15.01 4.91
CA LEU A 75 3.20 -14.12 3.82
C LEU A 75 2.17 -12.99 3.63
N GLY A 76 0.88 -13.31 3.75
CA GLY A 76 -0.20 -12.33 3.67
C GLY A 76 -0.16 -11.32 4.82
N ILE A 77 0.14 -11.75 6.05
CA ILE A 77 0.34 -10.83 7.19
C ILE A 77 1.51 -9.89 6.93
N ALA A 78 2.65 -10.42 6.51
CA ALA A 78 3.84 -9.61 6.21
C ALA A 78 3.55 -8.59 5.10
N THR A 79 2.82 -8.99 4.06
CA THR A 79 2.42 -8.12 2.95
C THR A 79 1.49 -7.02 3.44
N LEU A 80 0.50 -7.35 4.29
CA LEU A 80 -0.41 -6.38 4.88
C LEU A 80 0.34 -5.34 5.74
N GLN A 81 1.22 -5.81 6.63
CA GLN A 81 2.00 -4.94 7.50
C GLN A 81 2.88 -3.98 6.69
N HIS A 82 3.56 -4.48 5.65
CA HIS A 82 4.32 -3.62 4.76
C HIS A 82 3.44 -2.60 4.03
N SER A 83 2.26 -3.00 3.55
CA SER A 83 1.31 -2.10 2.88
C SER A 83 0.87 -0.95 3.78
N VAL A 84 0.59 -1.24 5.05
CA VAL A 84 0.25 -0.23 6.07
C VAL A 84 1.43 0.70 6.31
N ASN A 85 2.64 0.17 6.52
CA ASN A 85 3.84 0.98 6.75
C ASN A 85 4.13 1.94 5.57
N TYR A 86 3.99 1.49 4.32
CA TYR A 86 4.13 2.36 3.16
C TYR A 86 3.05 3.44 3.10
N SER A 87 1.81 3.10 3.46
CA SER A 87 0.71 4.05 3.49
C SER A 87 0.94 5.15 4.54
N GLU A 88 1.46 4.80 5.73
CA GLU A 88 1.86 5.77 6.75
C GLU A 88 3.02 6.67 6.29
N ALA A 89 4.01 6.09 5.60
CA ALA A 89 5.13 6.84 5.04
C ALA A 89 4.66 7.85 3.98
N ILE A 90 3.74 7.45 3.10
CA ILE A 90 3.13 8.32 2.09
C ILE A 90 2.39 9.49 2.76
N VAL A 91 1.57 9.22 3.78
CA VAL A 91 0.88 10.27 4.54
C VAL A 91 1.88 11.25 5.17
N THR A 92 2.99 10.75 5.70
CA THR A 92 4.05 11.59 6.28
C THR A 92 4.71 12.48 5.23
N ILE A 93 4.97 11.96 4.03
CA ILE A 93 5.51 12.75 2.92
C ILE A 93 4.50 13.81 2.47
N PHE A 94 3.21 13.47 2.35
CA PHE A 94 2.19 14.46 1.98
C PHE A 94 2.08 15.59 3.00
N ARG A 95 2.20 15.31 4.31
CA ARG A 95 2.27 16.37 5.33
C ARG A 95 3.45 17.31 5.13
N ARG A 96 4.65 16.76 4.84
CA ARG A 96 5.83 17.58 4.50
C ARG A 96 5.59 18.44 3.27
N SER A 97 4.96 17.88 2.23
CA SER A 97 4.60 18.63 1.02
C SER A 97 3.61 19.77 1.31
N GLY A 98 2.71 19.59 2.28
CA GLY A 98 1.78 20.62 2.75
C GLY A 98 2.48 21.84 3.35
N ARG A 99 3.60 21.65 4.06
CA ARG A 99 4.44 22.75 4.57
C ARG A 99 5.04 23.59 3.46
N ILE A 100 5.50 22.93 2.39
CA ILE A 100 6.05 23.61 1.21
C ILE A 100 4.95 24.45 0.54
N ARG A 101 3.76 23.88 0.33
CA ARG A 101 2.60 24.61 -0.22
C ARG A 101 2.23 25.82 0.64
N ARG A 102 2.26 25.68 1.97
CA ARG A 102 1.97 26.78 2.90
C ARG A 102 3.00 27.91 2.78
N TRP A 103 4.28 27.57 2.61
CA TRP A 103 5.30 28.58 2.38
C TRP A 103 5.01 29.39 1.11
N PHE A 104 4.67 28.73 -0.01
CA PHE A 104 4.31 29.42 -1.25
C PHE A 104 3.03 30.28 -1.12
N LEU A 105 2.04 29.84 -0.35
CA LEU A 105 0.85 30.66 -0.06
C LEU A 105 1.16 31.90 0.76
N ASN A 106 2.05 31.78 1.75
CA ASN A 106 2.43 32.91 2.59
C ASN A 106 3.17 33.96 1.78
N GLU A 107 4.01 33.55 0.82
CA GLU A 107 4.71 34.47 -0.10
C GLU A 107 3.78 35.06 -1.17
N ASN A 108 2.81 34.28 -1.66
CA ASN A 108 1.83 34.77 -2.64
C ASN A 108 0.42 34.19 -2.39
N PRO A 109 -0.43 34.92 -1.62
CA PRO A 109 -1.78 34.47 -1.30
C PRO A 109 -2.69 34.27 -2.53
N LYS A 110 -2.36 34.91 -3.67
CA LYS A 110 -3.12 34.74 -4.92
C LYS A 110 -3.00 33.33 -5.51
N LEU A 111 -2.10 32.49 -5.00
CA LEU A 111 -1.96 31.08 -5.38
C LEU A 111 -3.05 30.18 -4.79
N ALA A 112 -3.76 30.62 -3.75
CA ALA A 112 -4.79 29.83 -3.06
C ALA A 112 -5.82 29.14 -3.99
N PRO A 113 -6.46 29.82 -4.96
CA PRO A 113 -7.44 29.18 -5.85
C PRO A 113 -6.83 28.17 -6.83
N PHE A 114 -5.51 28.13 -6.99
CA PHE A 114 -4.81 27.21 -7.90
C PHE A 114 -4.29 25.96 -7.19
N LEU A 115 -4.41 25.87 -5.87
CA LEU A 115 -3.98 24.70 -5.12
C LEU A 115 -5.05 23.61 -5.15
N VAL A 116 -4.67 22.44 -5.65
CA VAL A 116 -5.53 21.25 -5.68
C VAL A 116 -5.80 20.69 -4.27
N PHE A 117 -4.90 20.94 -3.33
CA PHE A 117 -4.97 20.41 -1.97
C PHE A 117 -4.69 21.51 -0.95
N GLU A 118 -5.36 21.44 0.19
CA GLU A 118 -5.14 22.37 1.31
C GLU A 118 -3.68 22.40 1.75
N ALA A 119 -3.16 23.59 2.06
CA ALA A 119 -1.84 23.81 2.63
C ALA A 119 -1.84 23.64 4.16
N ALA A 120 -2.37 22.50 4.60
CA ALA A 120 -2.46 22.15 6.00
C ALA A 120 -1.36 21.15 6.39
N ASP A 121 -0.79 21.34 7.58
CA ASP A 121 0.06 20.35 8.27
C ASP A 121 -0.76 19.22 8.90
N ASN A 122 -2.04 19.50 9.15
CA ASN A 122 -2.96 18.57 9.76
C ASN A 122 -3.33 17.46 8.77
N LYS A 123 -3.82 16.34 9.31
CA LYS A 123 -4.32 15.20 8.52
C LYS A 123 -5.18 15.75 7.37
N PRO A 124 -4.92 15.38 6.09
CA PRO A 124 -5.79 15.79 5.01
C PRO A 124 -7.22 15.42 5.41
N ARG A 125 -8.15 16.36 5.29
CA ARG A 125 -9.56 16.08 5.54
C ARG A 125 -9.97 14.99 4.56
N PHE A 126 -10.42 13.85 5.07
CA PHE A 126 -11.01 12.81 4.26
C PHE A 126 -12.40 13.29 3.84
N ASP A 127 -12.45 14.18 2.85
CA ASP A 127 -13.70 14.72 2.30
C ASP A 127 -14.30 13.78 1.24
N ILE A 128 -14.10 12.48 1.44
CA ILE A 128 -14.48 11.41 0.52
C ILE A 128 -15.32 10.44 1.32
N ASN A 129 -16.52 10.16 0.83
CA ASN A 129 -17.49 9.27 1.48
C ASN A 129 -16.81 7.93 1.83
N LEU A 130 -16.66 7.63 3.13
CA LEU A 130 -15.82 6.53 3.63
C LEU A 130 -16.24 5.16 3.05
N SER A 131 -17.50 5.00 2.68
CA SER A 131 -18.04 3.76 2.10
C SER A 131 -17.29 3.30 0.85
N ASN A 132 -16.85 4.24 0.00
CA ASN A 132 -16.14 3.93 -1.24
C ASN A 132 -14.62 3.84 -1.05
N LEU A 133 -14.09 4.27 0.09
CA LEU A 133 -12.66 4.22 0.37
C LEU A 133 -12.19 2.85 0.84
N ILE A 134 -13.08 2.08 1.50
CA ILE A 134 -12.76 0.74 2.00
C ILE A 134 -12.21 -0.14 0.87
N TRP A 135 -12.74 -0.02 -0.35
CA TRP A 135 -12.33 -0.81 -1.52
C TRP A 135 -11.24 -0.17 -2.37
N ARG A 136 -10.74 1.02 -2.02
CA ARG A 136 -9.82 1.79 -2.86
C ARG A 136 -8.36 1.33 -2.76
N GLY A 137 -8.10 0.27 -1.99
CA GLY A 137 -6.77 -0.29 -1.74
C GLY A 137 -6.74 -1.80 -1.96
N ALA A 138 -5.54 -2.36 -1.93
CA ALA A 138 -5.33 -3.80 -2.05
C ALA A 138 -5.35 -4.51 -0.68
N GLU A 139 -5.36 -3.73 0.41
CA GLU A 139 -5.46 -4.21 1.79
C GLU A 139 -6.71 -5.05 2.07
N PRO A 140 -7.93 -4.67 1.63
CA PRO A 140 -9.13 -5.49 1.83
C PRO A 140 -9.00 -6.86 1.16
N VAL A 141 -8.39 -6.92 -0.02
CA VAL A 141 -8.15 -8.17 -0.74
C VAL A 141 -7.22 -9.08 0.06
N ILE A 142 -6.13 -8.52 0.60
CA ILE A 142 -5.21 -9.28 1.46
C ILE A 142 -5.90 -9.75 2.73
N ILE A 143 -6.74 -8.92 3.36
CA ILE A 143 -7.50 -9.30 4.57
C ILE A 143 -8.45 -10.45 4.25
N VAL A 144 -9.24 -10.35 3.18
CA VAL A 144 -10.17 -11.41 2.77
C VAL A 144 -9.43 -12.71 2.47
N LEU A 145 -8.33 -12.66 1.73
CA LEU A 145 -7.51 -13.85 1.45
C LEU A 145 -6.95 -14.46 2.72
N ASN A 146 -6.41 -13.66 3.65
CA ASN A 146 -5.93 -14.16 4.93
C ASN A 146 -7.04 -14.76 5.79
N SER A 147 -8.24 -14.18 5.78
CA SER A 147 -9.40 -14.76 6.48
C SER A 147 -9.76 -16.12 5.92
N VAL A 148 -9.80 -16.26 4.59
CA VAL A 148 -10.05 -17.55 3.93
C VAL A 148 -8.95 -18.57 4.28
N LEU A 149 -7.68 -18.18 4.20
CA LEU A 149 -6.55 -19.04 4.54
C LEU A 149 -6.62 -19.50 6.01
N LEU A 150 -6.95 -18.60 6.94
CA LEU A 150 -7.13 -18.96 8.35
C LEU A 150 -8.27 -19.97 8.53
N THR A 151 -9.41 -19.77 7.88
CA THR A 151 -10.53 -20.73 7.92
C THR A 151 -10.11 -22.10 7.39
N VAL A 152 -9.40 -22.15 6.25
CA VAL A 152 -8.88 -23.41 5.70
C VAL A 152 -7.92 -24.08 6.67
N ALA A 153 -7.00 -23.33 7.28
CA ALA A 153 -6.05 -23.87 8.25
C ALA A 153 -6.76 -24.48 9.46
N LEU A 154 -7.81 -23.82 9.97
CA LEU A 154 -8.61 -24.35 11.08
C LEU A 154 -9.34 -25.63 10.69
N ILE A 155 -9.99 -25.67 9.51
CA ILE A 155 -10.68 -26.87 9.02
C ILE A 155 -9.72 -28.06 8.85
N MET A 156 -8.49 -27.81 8.39
CA MET A 156 -7.51 -28.88 8.18
C MET A 156 -6.84 -29.36 9.48
N PHE A 157 -6.98 -28.60 10.57
CA PHE A 157 -6.39 -28.93 11.86
C PHE A 157 -7.33 -29.75 12.76
N PHE A 158 -8.66 -29.60 12.59
CA PHE A 158 -9.70 -30.36 13.30
C PHE A 158 -10.18 -31.55 12.48
#